data_AF-A0A940R6I1-F1
#
_entry.id   AF-A0A940R6I1-F1
#
_cell.length_a   1.000
_cell.length_b   1.000
_cell.length_c   1.000
_cell.angle_alpha   90.00
_cell.angle_beta   90.00
_cell.angle_gamma   90.00
#
_symmetry.space_group_name_H-M   'P 1'
#
loop_
_entity.id
_entity.type
_entity.pdbx_description
1 polymer ?
#
loop_
_entity_poly.entity_id
_entity_poly.type
_entity_poly.pdbx_seq_one_letter_code
_entity_poly.pdbx_strand_id
1 'polypeptide(L)'
;MIVTTLGLLAAASLQVARFGPHQNIVVERLDNQPAISAYGDAHVVRLRGSDAQFARCVSDIRAGHATECAFAHSGTLDFRPLADGHYEFRFNDALKANVVDFVVDADGLKSALDAMANI
;
A
#
# COMPACT_ATOMS: atom_id res chain seq x y z
N MET A 1 -4.42 33.71 -39.86
CA MET A 1 -4.01 32.44 -39.22
C MET A 1 -3.20 32.78 -37.99
N ILE A 2 -3.75 32.55 -36.80
CA ILE A 2 -2.98 32.48 -35.56
C ILE A 2 -3.50 31.21 -34.87
N VAL A 3 -2.68 30.18 -34.88
CA VAL A 3 -2.96 28.89 -34.23
C VAL A 3 -2.61 29.07 -32.76
N THR A 4 -3.61 29.28 -31.92
CA THR A 4 -3.44 29.31 -30.47
C THR A 4 -3.32 27.88 -29.97
N THR A 5 -2.08 27.41 -29.80
CA THR A 5 -1.77 26.18 -29.09
C THR A 5 -2.18 26.32 -27.62
N LEU A 6 -3.37 25.84 -27.27
CA LEU A 6 -3.70 25.54 -25.87
C LEU A 6 -2.82 24.37 -25.44
N GLY A 7 -1.75 24.67 -24.71
CA GLY A 7 -0.99 23.66 -23.98
C GLY A 7 -1.88 23.05 -22.90
N LEU A 8 -2.17 21.76 -23.03
CA LEU A 8 -2.71 20.97 -21.93
C LEU A 8 -1.66 20.99 -20.80
N LEU A 9 -1.97 21.69 -19.71
CA LEU A 9 -1.32 21.45 -18.43
C LEU A 9 -1.78 20.06 -17.96
N ALA A 10 -1.00 19.03 -18.28
CA ALA A 10 -1.15 17.72 -17.67
C ALA A 10 -0.83 17.90 -16.17
N ALA A 11 -1.88 18.03 -15.36
CA ALA A 11 -1.75 17.84 -13.92
C ALA A 11 -1.23 16.42 -13.72
N ALA A 12 0.04 16.29 -13.32
CA ALA A 12 0.55 15.02 -12.84
C ALA A 12 -0.33 14.62 -11.65
N SER A 13 -1.26 13.69 -11.87
CA SER A 13 -2.08 13.14 -10.81
C SER A 13 -1.12 12.54 -9.78
N LEU A 14 -1.00 13.14 -8.60
CA LEU A 14 -0.36 12.47 -7.48
C LEU A 14 -1.14 11.17 -7.27
N GLN A 15 -0.55 10.03 -7.66
CA GLN A 15 -1.12 8.72 -7.41
C GLN A 15 -0.98 8.46 -5.92
N VAL A 16 -1.98 8.90 -5.16
CA VAL A 16 -2.08 8.68 -3.72
C VAL A 16 -3.40 7.99 -3.48
N ALA A 17 -3.33 6.78 -2.94
CA ALA A 17 -4.49 6.00 -2.51
C ALA A 17 -4.44 5.82 -0.99
N ARG A 18 -5.60 5.70 -0.35
CA ARG A 18 -5.69 5.47 1.09
C ARG A 18 -6.66 4.35 1.42
N PHE A 19 -6.34 3.58 2.44
CA PHE A 19 -7.19 2.51 2.95
C PHE A 19 -6.95 2.28 4.45
N GLY A 20 -7.66 1.31 5.02
CA GLY A 20 -7.58 0.96 6.44
C GLY A 20 -8.44 1.84 7.34
N PRO A 21 -8.52 1.51 8.64
CA PRO A 21 -9.27 2.28 9.62
C PRO A 21 -8.83 3.75 9.62
N HIS A 22 -9.79 4.68 9.51
CA HIS A 22 -9.50 6.12 9.47
C HIS A 22 -8.56 6.57 8.33
N GLN A 23 -8.43 5.79 7.23
CA GLN A 23 -7.53 6.09 6.10
C GLN A 23 -6.06 6.21 6.52
N ASN A 24 -5.66 5.46 7.53
CA ASN A 24 -4.34 5.51 8.13
C ASN A 24 -3.25 4.79 7.33
N ILE A 25 -3.59 4.18 6.19
CA ILE A 25 -2.63 3.61 5.25
C ILE A 25 -2.62 4.43 3.98
N VAL A 26 -1.44 4.87 3.57
CA VAL A 26 -1.21 5.68 2.37
C VAL A 26 -0.33 4.91 1.42
N VAL A 27 -0.80 4.72 0.19
CA VAL A 27 -0.01 4.18 -0.93
C VAL A 27 0.29 5.34 -1.87
N GLU A 28 1.57 5.56 -2.18
CA GLU A 28 2.01 6.70 -2.97
C GLU A 28 3.31 6.38 -3.74
N ARG A 29 3.62 7.17 -4.78
CA ARG A 29 4.94 7.14 -5.43
C ARG A 29 5.85 8.17 -4.78
N LEU A 30 6.91 7.71 -4.14
CA LEU A 30 7.98 8.54 -3.59
C LEU A 30 9.22 8.33 -4.44
N ASP A 31 9.78 9.40 -5.01
CA ASP A 31 10.99 9.33 -5.84
C ASP A 31 10.86 8.29 -6.98
N ASN A 32 9.68 8.24 -7.59
CA ASN A 32 9.27 7.28 -8.65
C ASN A 32 9.20 5.80 -8.22
N GLN A 33 9.27 5.51 -6.92
CA GLN A 33 9.08 4.16 -6.38
C GLN A 33 7.79 4.07 -5.57
N PRO A 34 7.04 2.96 -5.67
CA PRO A 34 5.87 2.75 -4.84
C PRO A 34 6.27 2.61 -3.37
N ALA A 35 5.46 3.22 -2.52
CA ALA A 35 5.63 3.22 -1.08
C ALA A 35 4.28 3.01 -0.39
N ILE A 36 4.29 2.28 0.73
CA ILE A 36 3.17 2.21 1.67
C ILE A 36 3.62 2.81 2.99
N SER A 37 2.90 3.82 3.47
CA SER A 37 3.07 4.37 4.81
C SER A 37 1.88 3.97 5.67
N ALA A 38 2.14 3.20 6.73
CA ALA A 38 1.15 2.81 7.72
C ALA A 38 1.33 3.66 8.99
N TYR A 39 0.26 4.34 9.40
CA TYR A 39 0.25 5.22 10.57
C TYR A 39 -0.58 4.56 11.70
N GLY A 40 0.10 4.15 12.76
CA GLY A 40 -0.53 3.73 14.02
C GLY A 40 -0.52 4.84 15.06
N ASP A 41 -1.04 4.56 16.25
CA ASP A 41 -1.18 5.54 17.32
C ASP A 41 0.16 6.15 17.79
N ALA A 42 1.22 5.33 17.80
CA ALA A 42 2.55 5.74 18.25
C ALA A 42 3.66 5.45 17.23
N HIS A 43 3.33 4.74 16.14
CA HIS A 43 4.32 4.20 15.20
C HIS A 43 3.98 4.57 13.77
N VAL A 44 5.01 4.79 12.96
CA VAL A 44 4.88 4.92 11.52
C VAL A 44 5.82 3.92 10.87
N VAL A 45 5.26 3.09 10.00
CA VAL A 45 6.04 2.14 9.19
C VAL A 45 5.94 2.57 7.74
N ARG A 46 7.10 2.66 7.06
CA ARG A 46 7.15 2.98 5.63
C ARG A 46 7.87 1.87 4.88
N LEU A 47 7.14 1.20 4.00
CA LEU A 47 7.64 0.18 3.10
C LEU A 47 7.86 0.81 1.72
N ARG A 48 9.06 0.68 1.17
CA ARG A 48 9.41 1.10 -0.18
C ARG A 48 9.90 -0.10 -0.96
N GLY A 49 9.47 -0.22 -2.21
CA GLY A 49 9.91 -1.31 -3.07
C GLY A 49 9.79 -0.97 -4.54
N SER A 50 10.10 -1.95 -5.37
CA SER A 50 9.86 -1.89 -6.81
C SER A 50 8.40 -2.20 -7.15
N ASP A 51 7.95 -1.75 -8.32
CA ASP A 51 6.64 -2.11 -8.87
C ASP A 51 6.44 -3.64 -8.91
N ALA A 52 7.50 -4.40 -9.20
CA ALA A 52 7.47 -5.86 -9.23
C ALA A 52 7.22 -6.47 -7.83
N GLN A 53 7.79 -5.89 -6.76
CA GLN A 53 7.54 -6.34 -5.39
C GLN A 53 6.09 -6.06 -4.97
N PHE A 54 5.56 -4.88 -5.30
CA PHE A 54 4.16 -4.55 -5.04
C PHE A 54 3.21 -5.45 -5.80
N ALA A 55 3.42 -5.63 -7.11
CA ALA A 55 2.58 -6.49 -7.95
C ALA A 55 2.59 -7.95 -7.45
N ARG A 56 3.75 -8.46 -7.06
CA ARG A 56 3.86 -9.80 -6.45
C ARG A 56 3.10 -9.87 -5.13
N CYS A 57 3.28 -8.90 -4.24
CA CYS A 57 2.57 -8.87 -2.97
C CYS A 57 1.04 -8.84 -3.15
N VAL A 58 0.53 -7.99 -4.05
CA VAL A 58 -0.89 -7.95 -4.41
C VAL A 58 -1.37 -9.32 -4.93
N SER A 59 -0.59 -9.97 -5.80
CA SER A 59 -0.92 -11.30 -6.33
C SER A 59 -0.98 -12.35 -5.21
N ASP A 60 -0.01 -12.34 -4.29
CA ASP A 60 0.08 -13.30 -3.20
C ASP A 60 -1.09 -13.11 -2.20
N ILE A 61 -1.45 -11.86 -1.88
CA ILE A 61 -2.61 -11.55 -1.04
C ILE A 61 -3.92 -11.98 -1.74
N ARG A 62 -4.05 -11.74 -3.05
CA ARG A 62 -5.23 -12.18 -3.83
C ARG A 62 -5.39 -13.70 -3.88
N ALA A 63 -4.31 -14.47 -3.70
CA ALA A 63 -4.40 -15.92 -3.57
C ALA A 63 -5.10 -16.35 -2.27
N GLY A 64 -5.29 -15.44 -1.31
CA GLY A 64 -6.13 -15.66 -0.13
C GLY A 64 -5.49 -16.49 0.97
N HIS A 65 -4.16 -16.62 0.97
CA HIS A 65 -3.41 -17.33 2.00
C HIS A 65 -2.53 -16.36 2.79
N ALA A 66 -2.14 -16.77 4.00
CA ALA A 66 -1.18 -16.00 4.77
C ALA A 66 0.12 -15.83 3.98
N THR A 67 0.62 -14.60 3.89
CA THR A 67 1.82 -14.26 3.11
C THR A 67 2.64 -13.18 3.80
N GLU A 68 3.94 -13.22 3.60
CA GLU A 68 4.89 -12.19 4.03
C GLU A 68 5.51 -11.56 2.77
N CYS A 69 5.18 -10.30 2.52
CA CYS A 69 5.75 -9.54 1.43
C CYS A 69 6.98 -8.77 1.89
N ALA A 70 8.16 -9.17 1.43
CA ALA A 70 9.42 -8.49 1.76
C ALA A 70 9.70 -7.31 0.82
N PHE A 71 9.89 -6.13 1.41
CA PHE A 71 10.31 -4.92 0.72
C PHE A 71 11.75 -4.59 1.11
N ALA A 72 12.67 -4.83 0.16
CA ALA A 72 14.10 -4.74 0.37
C ALA A 72 14.50 -3.44 1.11
N HIS A 73 15.23 -3.60 2.22
CA HIS A 73 15.72 -2.52 3.08
C HIS A 73 14.65 -1.64 3.77
N SER A 74 13.36 -1.92 3.62
CA SER A 74 12.30 -1.12 4.24
C SER A 74 11.42 -1.89 5.24
N GLY A 75 11.23 -3.21 5.05
CA GLY A 75 10.51 -4.04 6.01
C GLY A 75 9.63 -5.11 5.37
N THR A 76 8.59 -5.54 6.08
CA THR A 76 7.63 -6.54 5.59
C THR A 76 6.19 -6.06 5.73
N LEU A 77 5.35 -6.52 4.81
CA LEU A 77 3.90 -6.53 4.97
C LEU A 77 3.44 -7.98 5.13
N ASP A 78 2.96 -8.30 6.31
CA ASP A 78 2.38 -9.60 6.60
C ASP A 78 0.86 -9.51 6.42
N PHE A 79 0.28 -10.49 5.74
CA PHE A 79 -1.15 -10.59 5.53
C PHE A 79 -1.65 -11.93 6.06
N ARG A 80 -2.81 -11.91 6.73
CA ARG A 80 -3.42 -13.12 7.28
C ARG A 80 -4.96 -13.07 7.20
N PRO A 81 -5.61 -14.02 6.53
CA PRO A 81 -7.06 -14.20 6.65
C PRO A 81 -7.42 -14.72 8.05
N LEU A 82 -8.46 -14.17 8.65
CA LEU A 82 -8.98 -14.53 9.97
C LEU A 82 -10.20 -15.44 9.85
N ALA A 83 -10.49 -16.21 10.91
CA ALA A 83 -11.56 -17.21 10.91
C ALA A 83 -12.98 -16.61 10.85
N ASP A 84 -13.12 -15.33 11.19
CA ASP A 84 -14.38 -14.58 11.22
C ASP A 84 -14.68 -13.85 9.91
N GLY A 85 -13.88 -14.08 8.86
CA GLY A 85 -14.04 -13.45 7.54
C GLY A 85 -13.37 -12.08 7.42
N HIS A 86 -12.65 -11.63 8.44
CA HIS A 86 -11.80 -10.45 8.36
C HIS A 86 -10.37 -10.79 7.90
N TYR A 87 -9.58 -9.75 7.67
CA TYR A 87 -8.22 -9.85 7.18
C TYR A 87 -7.31 -8.93 7.98
N GLU A 88 -6.23 -9.48 8.50
CA GLU A 88 -5.21 -8.73 9.21
C GLU A 88 -4.08 -8.35 8.27
N PHE A 89 -3.66 -7.10 8.34
CA PHE A 89 -2.43 -6.60 7.74
C PHE A 89 -1.51 -6.12 8.84
N ARG A 90 -0.24 -6.49 8.76
CA ARG A 90 0.79 -6.08 9.71
C ARG A 90 1.99 -5.53 8.95
N PHE A 91 2.31 -4.27 9.20
CA PHE A 91 3.44 -3.56 8.61
C PHE A 91 4.55 -3.57 9.64
N ASN A 92 5.71 -4.12 9.28
CA ASN A 92 6.90 -4.12 10.11
C ASN A 92 7.98 -3.31 9.41
N ASP A 93 8.64 -2.39 10.12
CA ASP A 93 9.84 -1.74 9.57
C ASP A 93 11.00 -2.73 9.40
N ALA A 94 12.09 -2.29 8.76
CA ALA A 94 13.27 -3.12 8.48
C ALA A 94 13.90 -3.75 9.74
N LEU A 95 13.71 -3.14 10.91
CA LEU A 95 14.28 -3.62 12.18
C LEU A 95 13.24 -4.37 13.04
N LYS A 96 11.97 -4.45 12.57
CA LYS A 96 10.81 -4.87 13.35
C LYS A 96 10.64 -4.11 14.67
N ALA A 97 11.18 -2.89 14.75
CA ALA A 97 11.12 -2.05 15.94
C ALA A 97 9.82 -1.25 15.99
N ASN A 98 9.32 -0.84 14.81
CA ASN A 98 7.99 -0.27 14.65
C ASN A 98 7.09 -1.25 13.92
N VAL A 99 5.89 -1.43 14.47
CA VAL A 99 4.85 -2.30 13.93
C VAL A 99 3.55 -1.53 13.91
N VAL A 100 2.83 -1.59 12.80
CA VAL A 100 1.46 -1.09 12.67
C VAL A 100 0.62 -2.22 12.10
N ASP A 101 -0.38 -2.66 12.84
CA ASP A 101 -1.34 -3.66 12.39
C ASP A 101 -2.76 -3.08 12.36
N PHE A 102 -3.59 -3.68 11.51
CA PHE A 102 -5.02 -3.42 11.50
C PHE A 102 -5.76 -4.60 10.88
N VAL A 103 -7.06 -4.62 11.15
CA VAL A 103 -8.00 -5.60 10.62
C VAL A 103 -9.01 -4.89 9.72
N VAL A 104 -9.31 -5.49 8.58
CA VAL A 104 -10.34 -5.03 7.63
C VAL A 104 -11.32 -6.15 7.29
N ASP A 105 -12.51 -5.76 6.86
CA ASP A 105 -13.47 -6.65 6.22
C ASP A 105 -13.10 -6.87 4.73
N ALA A 106 -14.00 -7.55 4.00
CA ALA A 106 -13.81 -7.85 2.58
C ALA A 106 -13.73 -6.58 1.70
N ASP A 107 -14.48 -5.53 2.03
CA ASP A 107 -14.47 -4.27 1.28
C ASP A 107 -13.18 -3.48 1.54
N GLY A 108 -12.69 -3.51 2.78
CA GLY A 108 -11.39 -2.95 3.14
C GLY A 108 -10.23 -3.71 2.50
N LEU A 109 -10.29 -5.05 2.43
CA LEU A 109 -9.33 -5.85 1.66
C LEU A 109 -9.33 -5.46 0.18
N LYS A 110 -10.51 -5.35 -0.43
CA LYS A 110 -10.64 -4.90 -1.82
C LYS A 110 -10.01 -3.52 -2.02
N SER A 111 -10.31 -2.57 -1.13
CA SER A 111 -9.77 -1.22 -1.18
C SER A 111 -8.24 -1.20 -1.05
N ALA A 112 -7.69 -2.04 -0.16
CA ALA A 112 -6.24 -2.21 0.01
C ALA A 112 -5.57 -2.71 -1.27
N LEU A 113 -6.12 -3.77 -1.86
CA LEU A 113 -5.59 -4.37 -3.09
C LEU A 113 -5.68 -3.40 -4.28
N ASP A 114 -6.78 -2.65 -4.40
CA ASP A 114 -6.95 -1.65 -5.45
C ASP A 114 -5.98 -0.47 -5.25
N ALA A 115 -5.76 -0.03 -4.01
CA ALA A 115 -4.78 1.02 -3.70
C ALA A 115 -3.35 0.59 -4.05
N MET A 116 -2.97 -0.65 -3.72
CA MET A 116 -1.64 -1.20 -3.98
C MET A 116 -1.41 -1.58 -5.44
N ALA A 117 -2.45 -1.92 -6.20
CA ALA A 117 -2.31 -2.33 -7.59
C ALA A 117 -2.23 -1.16 -8.58
N ASN A 118 -2.71 0.02 -8.19
CA ASN A 118 -2.82 1.19 -9.06
C ASN A 118 -1.74 2.26 -8.79
N ILE A 119 -0.69 1.90 -8.04
CA ILE A 119 0.44 2.78 -7.74
C ILE A 119 1.58 2.65 -8.74
#